data_AF-R0MBJ1-F1
#
_entry.id   AF-R0MBJ1-F1
#
_cell.length_a   1.000
_cell.length_b   1.000
_cell.length_c   1.000
_cell.angle_alpha   90.00
_cell.angle_beta   90.00
_cell.angle_gamma   90.00
#
_symmetry.space_group_name_H-M   'P 1'
#
loop_
_entity.id
_entity.type
_entity.pdbx_description
1 polymer ?
#
loop_
_entity_poly.entity_id
_entity_poly.type
_entity_poly.pdbx_seq_one_letter_code
_entity_poly.pdbx_strand_id
1 'polypeptide(L)'
;MNRLKELRQGKKLTQQELAQEIGVSKLTILNWEKGEHQIKSDKAQQLADFFEVPVGYLLGYDDYKTIQNDAFDSYRNMVKLLLTNPDFKNIISEYDETNRKNGKRDLSLFVKAESLPVIEQDIKDLILEEWKKTQPEDNYEEIDGTLSDNISRIYIALGQLPILFQDFFGSFLTLSKSDKKIVMQLVNSLYEKNKDIGIIKDYTDKK
;
A
#
# COMPACT_ATOMS: atom_id res chain seq x y z
N MET A 1 24.91 -4.80 -0.92
CA MET A 1 25.95 -4.68 -1.96
C MET A 1 26.16 -3.19 -2.20
N ASN A 2 27.40 -2.70 -2.29
CA ASN A 2 27.70 -1.29 -2.62
C ASN A 2 28.64 -1.23 -3.83
N ARG A 3 28.82 -0.04 -4.43
CA ARG A 3 29.62 0.16 -5.65
C ARG A 3 31.05 0.63 -5.38
N LEU A 4 31.51 0.63 -4.13
CA LEU A 4 32.81 1.19 -3.74
C LEU A 4 33.98 0.54 -4.51
N LYS A 5 33.94 -0.79 -4.66
CA LYS A 5 34.97 -1.54 -5.38
C LYS A 5 35.03 -1.17 -6.85
N GLU A 6 33.87 -1.06 -7.49
CA GLU A 6 33.74 -0.70 -8.90
C GLU A 6 34.27 0.72 -9.15
N LEU A 7 33.85 1.68 -8.32
CA LEU A 7 34.28 3.07 -8.39
C LEU A 7 35.79 3.22 -8.19
N ARG A 8 36.36 2.52 -7.20
CA ARG A 8 37.80 2.51 -6.97
C ARG A 8 38.56 1.96 -8.17
N GLN A 9 38.11 0.83 -8.71
CA GLN A 9 38.73 0.20 -9.87
C GLN A 9 38.61 1.06 -11.14
N GLY A 10 37.49 1.78 -11.30
CA GLY A 10 37.30 2.75 -12.38
C GLY A 10 38.32 3.90 -12.34
N LYS A 11 38.66 4.39 -11.16
CA LYS A 11 39.75 5.37 -10.95
C LYS A 11 41.16 4.73 -10.91
N LYS A 12 41.28 3.41 -11.13
CA LYS A 12 42.54 2.63 -11.10
C LYS A 12 43.34 2.73 -9.78
N LEU A 13 42.65 2.98 -8.67
CA LEU A 13 43.27 3.09 -7.35
C LEU A 13 43.39 1.71 -6.69
N THR A 14 44.45 1.50 -5.92
CA THR A 14 44.55 0.40 -4.95
C THR A 14 43.73 0.71 -3.70
N GLN A 15 43.40 -0.33 -2.92
CA GLN A 15 42.70 -0.13 -1.63
C GLN A 15 43.52 0.73 -0.66
N GLN A 16 44.85 0.71 -0.76
CA GLN A 16 45.74 1.51 0.07
C GLN A 16 45.68 2.99 -0.30
N GLU A 17 45.70 3.32 -1.60
CA GLU A 17 45.62 4.71 -2.08
C GLU A 17 44.27 5.32 -1.73
N LEU A 18 43.16 4.60 -1.95
CA LEU A 18 41.85 5.10 -1.54
C LEU A 18 41.75 5.29 -0.01
N ALA A 19 42.35 4.39 0.77
CA ALA A 19 42.37 4.52 2.22
C ALA A 19 43.11 5.78 2.68
N GLN A 20 44.21 6.14 2.00
CA GLN A 20 44.96 7.37 2.27
C GLN A 20 44.13 8.62 1.96
N GLU A 21 43.47 8.67 0.80
CA GLU A 21 42.62 9.81 0.41
C GLU A 21 41.44 10.04 1.38
N ILE A 22 40.85 8.95 1.89
CA ILE A 22 39.66 9.01 2.76
C ILE A 22 40.04 9.12 4.25
N GLY A 23 41.32 8.96 4.58
CA GLY A 23 41.83 8.98 5.96
C GLY A 23 41.36 7.80 6.80
N VAL A 24 41.38 6.59 6.24
CA VAL A 24 40.99 5.34 6.91
C VAL A 24 42.06 4.25 6.71
N SER A 25 41.88 3.08 7.34
CA SER A 25 42.79 1.96 7.11
C SER A 25 42.44 1.21 5.81
N LYS A 26 43.43 0.56 5.18
CA LYS A 26 43.20 -0.36 4.05
C LYS A 26 42.19 -1.46 4.39
N LEU A 27 42.24 -1.97 5.62
CA LEU A 27 41.30 -2.98 6.11
C LEU A 27 39.87 -2.45 6.13
N THR A 28 39.68 -1.17 6.47
CA THR A 28 38.37 -0.51 6.43
C THR A 28 37.79 -0.51 5.01
N ILE A 29 38.59 -0.11 4.01
CA ILE A 29 38.18 -0.16 2.60
C ILE A 29 37.84 -1.60 2.16
N LEU A 30 38.70 -2.58 2.50
CA LEU A 30 38.45 -3.99 2.18
C LEU A 30 37.12 -4.47 2.76
N ASN A 31 36.85 -4.19 4.03
CA ASN A 31 35.65 -4.62 4.73
C ASN A 31 34.39 -3.94 4.16
N TRP A 32 34.49 -2.66 3.78
CA TRP A 32 33.40 -1.96 3.09
C TRP A 32 33.13 -2.54 1.71
N GLU A 33 34.16 -2.82 0.91
CA GLU A 33 34.01 -3.44 -0.42
C GLU A 33 33.40 -4.83 -0.37
N LYS A 34 33.67 -5.60 0.68
CA LYS A 34 33.06 -6.91 0.92
C LYS A 34 31.65 -6.82 1.52
N GLY A 35 31.24 -5.64 2.00
CA GLY A 35 29.97 -5.45 2.71
C GLY A 35 29.95 -6.05 4.12
N GLU A 36 31.11 -6.43 4.68
CA GLU A 36 31.22 -6.94 6.05
C GLU A 36 30.93 -5.84 7.09
N HIS A 37 31.19 -4.58 6.74
CA HIS A 37 30.87 -3.42 7.56
C HIS A 37 30.11 -2.38 6.74
N GLN A 38 29.10 -1.76 7.35
CA GLN A 38 28.36 -0.68 6.73
C GLN A 38 29.19 0.61 6.70
N ILE A 39 29.13 1.31 5.56
CA ILE A 39 29.71 2.65 5.42
C ILE A 39 28.78 3.63 6.14
N LYS A 40 29.28 4.30 7.18
CA LYS A 40 28.51 5.31 7.91
C LYS A 40 28.29 6.56 7.04
N SER A 41 27.25 7.33 7.36
CA SER A 41 26.79 8.47 6.55
C SER A 41 27.89 9.49 6.23
N ASP A 42 28.75 9.80 7.20
CA ASP A 42 29.86 10.73 7.06
C ASP A 42 30.87 10.23 6.01
N LYS A 43 31.25 8.96 6.10
CA LYS A 43 32.18 8.33 5.14
C LYS A 43 31.53 8.05 3.80
N ALA A 44 30.24 7.74 3.77
CA ALA A 44 29.50 7.55 2.53
C ALA A 44 29.43 8.85 1.73
N GLN A 45 29.19 9.99 2.39
CA GLN A 45 29.24 11.30 1.76
C GLN A 45 30.65 11.63 1.25
N GLN A 46 31.68 11.45 2.09
CA GLN A 46 33.07 11.73 1.71
C GLN A 46 33.51 10.90 0.48
N LEU A 47 33.14 9.61 0.45
CA LEU A 47 33.42 8.74 -0.69
C LEU A 47 32.63 9.17 -1.93
N ALA A 48 31.35 9.51 -1.77
CA ALA A 48 30.49 9.95 -2.87
C ALA A 48 31.04 11.23 -3.53
N ASP A 49 31.47 12.19 -2.71
CA ASP A 49 32.11 13.43 -3.18
C ASP A 49 33.42 13.14 -3.90
N PHE A 50 34.27 12.25 -3.35
CA PHE A 50 35.53 11.84 -4.00
C PHE A 50 35.33 11.17 -5.36
N PHE A 51 34.27 10.40 -5.52
CA PHE A 51 33.94 9.71 -6.77
C PHE A 51 33.01 10.50 -7.69
N GLU A 52 32.54 11.68 -7.27
CA GLU A 52 31.60 12.54 -7.99
C GLU A 52 30.29 11.81 -8.38
N VAL A 53 29.77 11.01 -7.46
CA VAL A 53 28.52 10.26 -7.64
C VAL A 53 27.54 10.54 -6.50
N PRO A 54 26.22 10.37 -6.70
CA PRO A 54 25.27 10.42 -5.58
C PRO A 54 25.57 9.36 -4.52
N VAL A 55 25.32 9.68 -3.24
CA VAL A 55 25.47 8.72 -2.12
C VAL A 55 24.62 7.47 -2.36
N GLY A 56 23.42 7.63 -2.92
CA GLY A 56 22.54 6.51 -3.28
C GLY A 56 23.18 5.56 -4.29
N TYR A 57 23.83 6.09 -5.32
CA TYR A 57 24.57 5.30 -6.30
C TYR A 57 25.73 4.53 -5.64
N LEU A 58 26.55 5.21 -4.84
CA LEU A 58 27.68 4.58 -4.14
C LEU A 58 27.23 3.42 -3.24
N LEU A 59 26.12 3.61 -2.52
CA LEU A 59 25.56 2.61 -1.62
C LEU A 59 24.71 1.54 -2.33
N GLY A 60 24.47 1.67 -3.64
CA GLY A 60 23.70 0.71 -4.44
C GLY A 60 22.17 0.86 -4.34
N TYR A 61 21.66 2.01 -3.88
CA TYR A 61 20.21 2.26 -3.76
C TYR A 61 19.52 2.56 -5.09
N ASP A 62 20.26 3.03 -6.10
CA ASP A 62 19.68 3.32 -7.42
C ASP A 62 19.31 2.04 -8.18
N ASP A 63 20.03 0.94 -7.93
CA ASP A 63 19.68 -0.38 -8.48
C ASP A 63 18.38 -0.90 -7.86
N TYR A 64 18.19 -0.66 -6.56
CA TYR A 64 16.97 -1.03 -5.86
C TYR A 64 15.76 -0.26 -6.41
N LYS A 65 15.90 1.05 -6.63
CA LYS A 65 14.85 1.85 -7.27
C LYS A 65 14.50 1.35 -8.67
N THR A 66 15.51 0.97 -9.46
CA THR A 66 15.31 0.44 -10.82
C THR A 66 14.57 -0.89 -10.79
N ILE A 67 15.01 -1.84 -9.96
CA ILE A 67 14.34 -3.14 -9.80
C ILE A 67 12.89 -2.99 -9.31
N GLN A 68 12.65 -2.06 -8.38
CA GLN A 68 11.30 -1.76 -7.92
C GLN A 68 10.43 -1.23 -9.05
N ASN A 69 10.92 -0.25 -9.81
CA ASN A 69 10.18 0.32 -10.93
C ASN A 69 9.88 -0.73 -12.00
N ASP A 70 10.86 -1.56 -12.37
CA ASP A 70 10.67 -2.65 -13.34
C ASP A 70 9.62 -3.68 -12.89
N ALA A 71 9.60 -3.99 -11.58
CA ALA A 71 8.60 -4.87 -11.00
C ALA A 71 7.20 -4.22 -11.01
N PHE A 72 7.10 -2.93 -10.68
CA PHE A 72 5.85 -2.19 -10.76
C PHE A 72 5.33 -2.10 -12.19
N ASP A 73 6.19 -1.79 -13.16
CA ASP A 73 5.84 -1.71 -14.58
C ASP A 73 5.39 -3.06 -15.13
N SER A 74 6.07 -4.14 -14.74
CA SER A 74 5.68 -5.51 -15.09
C SER A 74 4.30 -5.85 -14.54
N TYR A 75 4.02 -5.51 -13.27
CA TYR A 75 2.70 -5.69 -12.66
C TYR A 75 1.62 -4.88 -13.38
N ARG A 76 1.88 -3.60 -13.68
CA ARG A 76 0.93 -2.72 -14.41
C ARG A 76 0.63 -3.27 -15.79
N ASN A 77 1.63 -3.78 -16.50
CA ASN A 77 1.47 -4.41 -17.80
C ASN A 77 0.65 -5.71 -17.72
N MET A 78 0.91 -6.56 -16.71
CA MET A 78 0.11 -7.75 -16.46
C MET A 78 -1.36 -7.42 -16.20
N VAL A 79 -1.63 -6.45 -15.31
CA VAL A 79 -2.99 -5.99 -15.01
C VAL A 79 -3.68 -5.45 -16.26
N LYS A 80 -2.97 -4.64 -17.06
CA LYS A 80 -3.49 -4.12 -18.32
C LYS A 80 -3.88 -5.25 -19.28
N LEU A 81 -3.02 -6.26 -19.45
CA LEU A 81 -3.29 -7.41 -20.29
C LEU A 81 -4.53 -8.19 -19.82
N LEU A 82 -4.65 -8.43 -18.52
CA LEU A 82 -5.83 -9.09 -17.93
C LEU A 82 -7.12 -8.32 -18.16
N LEU A 83 -7.10 -6.99 -18.01
CA LEU A 83 -8.28 -6.13 -18.21
C LEU A 83 -8.65 -5.92 -19.68
N THR A 84 -7.68 -6.01 -20.59
CA THR A 84 -7.92 -5.90 -22.04
C THR A 84 -8.35 -7.20 -22.69
N ASN A 85 -8.13 -8.35 -22.02
CA ASN A 85 -8.62 -9.62 -22.51
C ASN A 85 -10.14 -9.72 -22.26
N PRO A 86 -10.96 -9.90 -23.30
CA PRO A 86 -12.41 -9.88 -23.18
C PRO A 86 -12.95 -11.01 -22.29
N ASP A 87 -12.33 -12.19 -22.29
CA ASP A 87 -12.78 -13.32 -21.46
C ASP A 87 -12.54 -13.04 -19.98
N PHE A 88 -11.35 -12.56 -19.62
CA PHE A 88 -11.04 -12.17 -18.24
C PHE A 88 -11.86 -10.97 -17.79
N LYS A 89 -12.06 -9.97 -18.65
CA LYS A 89 -12.92 -8.82 -18.36
C LYS A 89 -14.36 -9.26 -18.06
N ASN A 90 -14.89 -10.20 -18.83
CA ASN A 90 -16.24 -10.74 -18.61
C ASN A 90 -16.32 -11.53 -17.30
N ILE A 91 -15.34 -12.39 -17.00
CA ILE A 91 -15.28 -13.16 -15.74
C ILE A 91 -15.22 -12.23 -14.52
N ILE A 92 -14.37 -11.20 -14.57
CA ILE A 92 -14.25 -10.20 -13.49
C ILE A 92 -15.58 -9.45 -13.35
N SER A 93 -16.17 -9.00 -14.45
CA SER A 93 -17.46 -8.30 -14.45
C SER A 93 -18.58 -9.15 -13.86
N GLU A 94 -18.65 -10.44 -14.23
CA GLU A 94 -19.68 -11.36 -13.73
C GLU A 94 -19.50 -11.68 -12.24
N TYR A 95 -18.25 -11.86 -11.79
CA TYR A 95 -17.91 -12.01 -10.38
C TYR A 95 -18.30 -10.78 -9.57
N ASP A 96 -17.92 -9.59 -10.03
CA ASP A 96 -18.21 -8.31 -9.38
C ASP A 96 -19.72 -8.03 -9.35
N GLU A 97 -20.44 -8.30 -10.43
CA GLU A 97 -21.90 -8.15 -10.50
C GLU A 97 -22.61 -9.13 -9.57
N THR A 98 -22.15 -10.38 -9.51
CA THR A 98 -22.69 -11.40 -8.59
C THR A 98 -22.50 -10.98 -7.14
N ASN A 99 -21.29 -10.55 -6.77
CA ASN A 99 -20.99 -10.11 -5.42
C ASN A 99 -21.72 -8.81 -5.06
N ARG A 100 -21.88 -7.87 -6.00
CA ARG A 100 -22.70 -6.68 -5.81
C ARG A 100 -24.16 -7.07 -5.54
N LYS A 101 -24.73 -7.99 -6.32
CA LYS A 101 -26.10 -8.50 -6.12
C LYS A 101 -26.25 -9.20 -4.77
N ASN A 102 -25.27 -10.01 -4.38
CA ASN A 102 -25.24 -10.69 -3.08
C ASN A 102 -25.18 -9.68 -1.94
N GLY A 103 -24.23 -8.75 -1.96
CA GLY A 103 -24.12 -7.70 -0.94
C GLY A 103 -25.38 -6.85 -0.82
N LYS A 104 -26.02 -6.50 -1.95
CA LYS A 104 -27.32 -5.79 -1.95
C LYS A 104 -28.45 -6.63 -1.36
N ARG A 105 -28.53 -7.92 -1.73
CA ARG A 105 -29.51 -8.87 -1.18
C ARG A 105 -29.32 -9.01 0.31
N ASP A 106 -28.11 -9.27 0.76
CA ASP A 106 -27.78 -9.50 2.16
C ASP A 106 -28.10 -8.23 2.96
N LEU A 107 -27.71 -7.04 2.48
CA LEU A 107 -28.11 -5.77 3.11
C LEU A 107 -29.63 -5.59 3.19
N SER A 108 -30.37 -5.97 2.14
CA SER A 108 -31.85 -5.88 2.13
C SER A 108 -32.52 -6.82 3.14
N LEU A 109 -31.85 -7.87 3.60
CA LEU A 109 -32.38 -8.77 4.64
C LEU A 109 -32.32 -8.13 6.03
N PHE A 110 -31.38 -7.20 6.24
CA PHE A 110 -31.14 -6.59 7.55
C PHE A 110 -31.67 -5.16 7.67
N VAL A 111 -32.11 -4.58 6.55
CA VAL A 111 -32.57 -3.19 6.47
C VAL A 111 -33.98 -3.13 5.90
N LYS A 112 -34.85 -2.27 6.45
CA LYS A 112 -36.16 -2.01 5.84
C LYS A 112 -35.98 -1.56 4.38
N ALA A 113 -36.73 -2.15 3.46
CA ALA A 113 -36.59 -1.92 2.01
C ALA A 113 -36.63 -0.44 1.61
N GLU A 114 -37.40 0.38 2.32
CA GLU A 114 -37.53 1.83 2.12
C GLU A 114 -36.28 2.63 2.52
N SER A 115 -35.46 2.12 3.43
CA SER A 115 -34.23 2.78 3.89
C SER A 115 -33.03 2.47 3.00
N LEU A 116 -33.11 1.45 2.15
CA LEU A 116 -32.00 0.99 1.33
C LEU A 116 -31.48 2.08 0.38
N PRO A 117 -32.32 2.78 -0.42
CA PRO A 117 -31.81 3.80 -1.36
C PRO A 117 -31.10 4.97 -0.67
N VAL A 118 -31.55 5.34 0.54
CA VAL A 118 -30.93 6.40 1.34
C VAL A 118 -29.55 5.97 1.82
N ILE A 119 -29.43 4.74 2.34
CA ILE A 119 -28.14 4.18 2.77
C ILE A 119 -27.20 4.03 1.57
N GLU A 120 -27.70 3.59 0.41
CA GLU A 120 -26.87 3.51 -0.80
C GLU A 120 -26.33 4.90 -1.17
N GLN A 121 -27.16 5.95 -1.09
CA GLN A 121 -26.75 7.32 -1.41
C GLN A 121 -25.74 7.88 -0.40
N ASP A 122 -25.96 7.67 0.90
CA ASP A 122 -25.03 8.10 1.96
C ASP A 122 -23.64 7.46 1.79
N ILE A 123 -23.59 6.16 1.41
CA ILE A 123 -22.33 5.47 1.11
C ILE A 123 -21.64 6.11 -0.09
N LYS A 124 -22.36 6.44 -1.17
CA LYS A 124 -21.80 7.11 -2.35
C LYS A 124 -21.20 8.47 -2.00
N ASP A 125 -21.93 9.25 -1.22
CA ASP A 125 -21.53 10.60 -0.84
C ASP A 125 -20.26 10.57 0.02
N LEU A 126 -20.17 9.64 0.98
CA LEU A 126 -18.96 9.44 1.80
C LEU A 126 -17.72 9.06 0.96
N ILE A 127 -17.87 8.15 -0.01
CA ILE A 127 -16.76 7.76 -0.90
C ILE A 127 -16.31 8.95 -1.72
N LEU A 128 -17.26 9.72 -2.28
CA LEU A 128 -16.97 10.90 -3.07
C LEU A 128 -16.24 11.98 -2.26
N GLU A 129 -16.64 12.19 -1.00
CA GLU A 129 -15.97 13.14 -0.10
C GLU A 129 -14.53 12.73 0.20
N GLU A 130 -14.27 11.46 0.52
CA GLU A 130 -12.91 10.98 0.79
C GLU A 130 -12.04 10.93 -0.47
N TRP A 131 -12.60 10.57 -1.62
CA TRP A 131 -11.89 10.60 -2.89
C TRP A 131 -11.43 12.02 -3.25
N LYS A 132 -12.29 13.03 -3.05
CA LYS A 132 -11.94 14.43 -3.31
C LYS A 132 -10.80 14.94 -2.43
N LYS A 133 -10.66 14.44 -1.20
CA LYS A 133 -9.58 14.82 -0.27
C LYS A 133 -8.22 14.23 -0.64
N THR A 134 -8.20 13.14 -1.40
CA THR A 134 -6.99 12.33 -1.64
C THR A 134 -6.37 12.52 -3.02
N GLN A 135 -6.97 13.34 -3.90
CA GLN A 135 -6.45 13.62 -5.24
C GLN A 135 -5.77 15.00 -5.32
N PRO A 136 -4.56 15.13 -5.92
CA PRO A 136 -3.98 16.42 -6.28
C PRO A 136 -4.76 17.08 -7.43
N GLU A 137 -4.90 18.41 -7.43
CA GLU A 137 -5.80 19.20 -8.30
C GLU A 137 -5.62 19.04 -9.82
N ASP A 138 -4.53 18.43 -10.31
CA ASP A 138 -4.08 18.59 -11.70
C ASP A 138 -3.98 17.32 -12.57
N ASN A 139 -4.70 16.23 -12.27
CA ASN A 139 -4.70 15.08 -13.20
C ASN A 139 -6.11 14.50 -13.44
N TYR A 140 -6.86 15.19 -14.30
CA TYR A 140 -8.11 14.71 -14.86
C TYR A 140 -7.82 13.79 -16.06
N GLU A 141 -7.55 12.51 -15.79
CA GLU A 141 -8.01 11.48 -16.71
C GLU A 141 -9.40 11.05 -16.25
N GLU A 142 -10.39 11.07 -17.16
CA GLU A 142 -11.77 10.69 -16.89
C GLU A 142 -11.84 9.31 -16.22
N ILE A 143 -12.19 9.30 -14.94
CA ILE A 143 -12.37 8.08 -14.16
C ILE A 143 -13.86 7.77 -14.00
N ASP A 144 -14.56 7.59 -15.12
CA ASP A 144 -15.94 7.11 -15.13
C ASP A 144 -16.07 5.67 -14.57
N GLY A 145 -14.94 5.00 -14.33
CA GLY A 145 -14.85 3.67 -13.72
C GLY A 145 -14.71 3.65 -12.19
N THR A 146 -14.06 4.61 -11.53
CA THR A 146 -13.64 4.41 -10.12
C THR A 146 -14.76 4.60 -9.12
N LEU A 147 -15.72 5.51 -9.33
CA LEU A 147 -16.79 5.67 -8.34
C LEU A 147 -17.72 4.45 -8.34
N SER A 148 -18.18 4.04 -9.52
CA SER A 148 -19.00 2.83 -9.68
C SER A 148 -18.23 1.58 -9.24
N ASP A 149 -16.93 1.48 -9.53
CA ASP A 149 -16.07 0.39 -9.05
C ASP A 149 -15.85 0.44 -7.54
N ASN A 150 -15.72 1.61 -6.92
CA ASN A 150 -15.54 1.74 -5.46
C ASN A 150 -16.82 1.35 -4.73
N ILE A 151 -17.97 1.80 -5.22
CA ILE A 151 -19.28 1.39 -4.72
C ILE A 151 -19.44 -0.13 -4.89
N SER A 152 -19.07 -0.68 -6.05
CA SER A 152 -19.06 -2.13 -6.28
C SER A 152 -18.17 -2.84 -5.28
N ARG A 153 -16.92 -2.39 -5.12
CA ARG A 153 -15.92 -2.97 -4.21
C ARG A 153 -16.40 -2.93 -2.77
N ILE A 154 -17.16 -1.92 -2.36
CA ILE A 154 -17.77 -1.87 -1.03
C ILE A 154 -18.89 -2.89 -0.90
N TYR A 155 -19.80 -3.01 -1.87
CA TYR A 155 -20.82 -4.08 -1.83
C TYR A 155 -20.21 -5.48 -1.93
N ILE A 156 -19.15 -5.65 -2.71
CA ILE A 156 -18.36 -6.87 -2.80
C ILE A 156 -17.71 -7.18 -1.45
N ALA A 157 -17.04 -6.20 -0.84
CA ALA A 157 -16.41 -6.35 0.47
C ALA A 157 -17.43 -6.66 1.57
N LEU A 158 -18.58 -5.97 1.58
CA LEU A 158 -19.68 -6.25 2.49
C LEU A 158 -20.23 -7.66 2.28
N GLY A 159 -20.41 -8.09 1.02
CA GLY A 159 -20.82 -9.45 0.66
C GLY A 159 -19.81 -10.54 1.01
N GLN A 160 -18.52 -10.18 1.16
CA GLN A 160 -17.44 -11.08 1.57
C GLN A 160 -17.23 -11.15 3.09
N LEU A 161 -17.86 -10.27 3.87
CA LEU A 161 -17.80 -10.35 5.33
C LEU A 161 -18.45 -11.66 5.83
N PRO A 162 -17.94 -12.29 6.90
CA PRO A 162 -18.65 -13.40 7.53
C PRO A 162 -20.06 -12.95 7.96
N ILE A 163 -21.06 -13.84 7.83
CA ILE A 163 -22.49 -13.54 8.04
C ILE A 163 -22.75 -12.76 9.33
N LEU A 164 -22.11 -13.12 10.45
CA LEU A 164 -22.28 -12.43 11.73
C LEU A 164 -21.90 -10.93 11.68
N PHE A 165 -20.92 -10.56 10.86
CA PHE A 165 -20.53 -9.16 10.66
C PHE A 165 -21.49 -8.44 9.71
N GLN A 166 -22.06 -9.14 8.74
CA GLN A 166 -23.11 -8.61 7.87
C GLN A 166 -24.38 -8.29 8.69
N ASP A 167 -24.81 -9.23 9.54
CA ASP A 167 -25.95 -9.09 10.45
C ASP A 167 -25.77 -7.89 11.39
N PHE A 168 -24.59 -7.77 12.01
CA PHE A 168 -24.26 -6.66 12.90
C PHE A 168 -24.28 -5.32 12.16
N PHE A 169 -23.62 -5.24 11.00
CA PHE A 169 -23.53 -4.01 10.22
C PHE A 169 -24.92 -3.59 9.70
N GLY A 170 -25.69 -4.51 9.14
CA GLY A 170 -27.06 -4.25 8.68
C GLY A 170 -27.97 -3.79 9.82
N SER A 171 -27.95 -4.50 10.95
CA SER A 171 -28.72 -4.11 12.14
C SER A 171 -28.31 -2.71 12.62
N PHE A 172 -27.01 -2.43 12.70
CA PHE A 172 -26.49 -1.12 13.10
C PHE A 172 -26.97 0.00 12.16
N LEU A 173 -27.01 -0.23 10.84
CA LEU A 173 -27.48 0.76 9.87
C LEU A 173 -28.97 1.10 10.05
N THR A 174 -29.79 0.18 10.58
CA THR A 174 -31.22 0.44 10.85
C THR A 174 -31.50 1.16 12.17
N LEU A 175 -30.52 1.27 13.06
CA LEU A 175 -30.69 1.89 14.36
C LEU A 175 -31.04 3.38 14.24
N SER A 176 -31.75 3.89 15.25
CA SER A 176 -31.97 5.33 15.40
C SER A 176 -30.64 6.08 15.59
N LYS A 177 -30.62 7.39 15.32
CA LYS A 177 -29.40 8.21 15.48
C LYS A 177 -28.84 8.16 16.91
N SER A 178 -29.70 8.10 17.93
CA SER A 178 -29.29 7.97 19.33
C SER A 178 -28.68 6.60 19.60
N ASP A 179 -29.29 5.53 19.09
CA ASP A 179 -28.82 4.16 19.34
C ASP A 179 -27.52 3.88 18.59
N LYS A 180 -27.36 4.39 17.35
CA LYS A 180 -26.08 4.36 16.62
C LYS A 180 -24.97 5.00 17.43
N LYS A 181 -25.24 6.15 18.06
CA LYS A 181 -24.25 6.85 18.90
C LYS A 181 -23.84 6.02 20.11
N ILE A 182 -24.80 5.37 20.76
CA ILE A 182 -24.56 4.49 21.92
C ILE A 182 -23.69 3.29 21.50
N VAL A 183 -24.04 2.63 20.39
CA VAL A 183 -23.27 1.49 19.87
C VAL A 183 -21.84 1.92 19.50
N MET A 184 -21.65 3.05 18.82
CA MET A 184 -20.31 3.56 18.50
C MET A 184 -19.49 3.89 19.74
N GLN A 185 -20.11 4.49 20.77
CA GLN A 185 -19.44 4.75 22.04
C GLN A 185 -19.01 3.45 22.73
N LEU A 186 -19.85 2.42 22.71
CA LEU A 186 -19.54 1.11 23.27
C LEU A 186 -18.38 0.44 22.50
N VAL A 187 -18.45 0.38 21.17
CA VAL A 187 -17.42 -0.20 20.31
C VAL A 187 -16.08 0.51 20.55
N ASN A 188 -16.06 1.84 20.52
CA ASN A 188 -14.84 2.61 20.75
C ASN A 188 -14.28 2.40 22.16
N SER A 189 -15.13 2.36 23.19
CA SER A 189 -14.69 2.13 24.56
C SER A 189 -14.09 0.73 24.75
N LEU A 190 -14.69 -0.28 24.11
CA LEU A 190 -14.17 -1.65 24.14
C LEU A 190 -12.86 -1.78 23.36
N TYR A 191 -12.75 -1.12 22.20
CA TYR A 191 -11.50 -1.04 21.45
C TYR A 191 -10.38 -0.41 22.29
N GLU A 192 -10.59 0.78 22.84
CA GLU A 192 -9.57 1.47 23.64
C GLU A 192 -9.14 0.68 24.87
N LYS A 193 -10.09 -0.04 25.51
CA LYS A 193 -9.82 -0.88 26.68
C LYS A 193 -8.97 -2.11 26.33
N ASN A 194 -9.12 -2.64 25.11
CA ASN A 194 -8.54 -3.92 24.71
C ASN A 194 -7.48 -3.80 23.60
N LYS A 195 -7.12 -2.58 23.17
CA LYS A 195 -6.20 -2.35 22.04
C LYS A 195 -4.82 -3.01 22.20
N ASP A 196 -4.39 -3.21 23.44
CA ASP A 196 -3.12 -3.88 23.78
C ASP A 196 -3.29 -5.39 24.10
N ILE A 197 -4.53 -5.90 24.03
CA ILE A 197 -4.92 -7.29 24.38
C ILE A 197 -5.46 -7.98 23.12
N GLY A 198 -4.70 -7.89 22.01
CA GLY A 198 -5.00 -8.64 20.79
C GLY A 198 -4.95 -10.15 21.06
N ILE A 199 -6.09 -10.83 21.00
CA ILE A 199 -6.17 -12.30 21.14
C ILE A 199 -5.49 -13.00 19.93
N ILE A 200 -5.41 -12.31 18.80
CA ILE A 200 -4.68 -12.71 17.61
C ILE A 200 -3.46 -11.78 17.51
N LYS A 201 -2.25 -12.34 17.52
CA LYS A 201 -1.04 -11.56 17.27
C LYS A 201 -1.09 -11.05 15.83
N ASP A 202 -0.92 -9.74 15.65
CA ASP A 202 -0.66 -9.20 14.32
C ASP A 202 0.54 -9.93 13.72
N TYR A 203 0.43 -10.32 12.45
CA TYR A 203 1.58 -10.81 11.70
C TYR A 203 2.57 -9.64 11.57
N THR A 204 3.54 -9.58 12.48
CA THR A 204 4.72 -8.76 12.25
C THR A 204 5.49 -9.42 11.13
N ASP A 205 5.49 -8.79 9.95
CA ASP A 205 6.44 -9.11 8.88
C ASP A 205 7.84 -9.05 9.49
N LYS A 206 8.42 -10.22 9.73
CA LYS A 206 9.81 -10.31 10.19
C LYS A 206 10.69 -9.95 8.99
N LYS A 207 11.32 -8.78 9.10
CA LYS A 207 12.49 -8.38 8.32
C LYS A 207 13.61 -9.41 8.39
#